data_AF-A0A074ZC72-F1
#
_entry.id   AF-A0A074ZC72-F1
#
_cell.length_a   1.000
_cell.length_b   1.000
_cell.length_c   1.000
_cell.angle_alpha   90.00
_cell.angle_beta   90.00
_cell.angle_gamma   90.00
#
_symmetry.space_group_name_H-M   'P 1'
#
loop_
_entity.id
_entity.type
_entity.pdbx_description
1 polymer ?
#
loop_
_entity_poly.entity_id
_entity_poly.type
_entity_poly.pdbx_seq_one_letter_code
_entity_poly.pdbx_strand_id
1 'polypeptide(L)'
;MEQHLMEGNFQRVFLSKDNVPSKRYDFFIDILLNTTRDEVASCIEAAYESLSLQEAARTLFFDNQQSMLTYGAQRNWTLDSNNVYHFQKDTKQEDDSIPSSDVTKVMLEYTKELDQII
;
A
#
# COMPACT_ATOMS: atom_id res chain seq x y z
N MET A 1 7.10 15.10 -9.58
CA MET A 1 5.74 14.56 -9.45
C MET A 1 5.69 13.11 -9.89
N GLU A 2 5.92 12.78 -11.16
CA GLU A 2 5.87 11.38 -11.64
C GLU A 2 6.91 10.47 -10.96
N GLN A 3 8.15 10.93 -10.79
CA GLN A 3 9.17 10.19 -10.06
C GLN A 3 8.76 9.95 -8.59
N HIS A 4 8.12 10.93 -7.94
CA HIS A 4 7.66 10.79 -6.56
C HIS A 4 6.49 9.81 -6.44
N LEU A 5 5.67 9.70 -7.48
CA LEU A 5 4.61 8.71 -7.55
C LEU A 5 5.20 7.30 -7.71
N MET A 6 6.22 7.13 -8.56
CA MET A 6 6.94 5.86 -8.69
C MET A 6 7.68 5.45 -7.41
N GLU A 7 8.21 6.41 -6.67
CA GLU A 7 8.86 6.18 -5.37
C GLU A 7 7.86 5.96 -4.22
N GLY A 8 6.55 6.12 -4.45
CA GLY A 8 5.52 6.05 -3.40
C GLY A 8 5.62 7.18 -2.36
N ASN A 9 6.30 8.29 -2.70
CA ASN A 9 6.50 9.41 -1.78
C ASN A 9 5.36 10.43 -1.87
N PHE A 10 4.23 10.07 -1.28
CA PHE A 10 2.99 10.85 -1.32
C PHE A 10 3.10 12.22 -0.63
N GLN A 11 3.96 12.33 0.39
CA GLN A 11 4.21 13.59 1.08
C GLN A 11 4.77 14.65 0.13
N ARG A 12 5.69 14.25 -0.76
CA ARG A 12 6.25 15.16 -1.77
C ARG A 12 5.31 15.41 -2.94
N VAL A 13 4.42 14.47 -3.26
CA VAL A 13 3.38 14.67 -4.28
C VAL A 13 2.38 15.75 -3.82
N PHE A 14 1.92 15.70 -2.56
CA PHE A 14 1.04 16.72 -1.99
C PHE A 14 1.70 18.11 -1.97
N LEU A 15 2.96 18.23 -1.52
CA LEU A 15 3.70 19.50 -1.54
C LEU A 15 3.95 20.04 -2.96
N SER A 16 3.95 19.17 -3.97
CA SER A 16 4.16 19.57 -5.37
C SER A 16 2.88 20.04 -6.07
N LYS A 17 1.69 19.77 -5.51
CA LYS A 17 0.40 20.29 -6.04
C LYS A 17 0.37 21.81 -6.02
N ASP A 18 0.90 22.44 -4.97
CA ASP A 18 0.99 23.91 -4.87
C ASP A 18 1.94 24.54 -5.90
N ASN A 19 2.83 23.75 -6.51
CA ASN A 19 3.82 24.22 -7.47
C ASN A 19 3.39 23.99 -8.93
N VAL A 20 2.08 23.81 -9.19
CA VAL A 20 1.56 23.66 -10.55
C VAL A 20 1.46 25.04 -11.23
N PRO A 21 2.18 25.29 -12.32
CA PRO A 21 2.24 26.61 -12.96
C PRO A 21 0.96 27.02 -13.71
N SER A 22 -0.04 26.14 -13.85
CA SER A 22 -1.29 26.46 -14.56
C SER A 22 -2.53 25.84 -13.93
N LYS A 23 -3.53 26.68 -13.63
CA LYS A 23 -4.83 26.31 -13.04
C LYS A 23 -5.64 25.29 -13.84
N ARG A 24 -5.35 25.09 -15.13
CA ARG A 24 -6.07 24.11 -15.96
C ARG A 24 -5.77 22.67 -15.57
N TYR A 25 -4.64 22.41 -14.92
CA TYR A 25 -4.26 21.08 -14.48
C TYR A 25 -4.81 20.72 -13.10
N ASP A 26 -5.33 21.67 -12.33
CA ASP A 26 -5.81 21.43 -10.96
C ASP A 26 -6.88 20.33 -10.93
N PHE A 27 -7.80 20.35 -11.90
CA PHE A 27 -8.82 19.30 -12.05
C PHE A 27 -8.24 17.89 -12.20
N PHE A 28 -7.19 17.73 -13.01
CA PHE A 28 -6.56 16.43 -13.22
C PHE A 28 -5.71 16.02 -12.02
N ILE A 29 -5.06 16.98 -11.36
CA ILE A 29 -4.27 16.74 -10.15
C ILE A 29 -5.18 16.31 -8.99
N ASP A 30 -6.37 16.90 -8.84
CA ASP A 30 -7.34 16.49 -7.82
C ASP A 30 -7.81 15.05 -8.02
N ILE A 31 -8.10 14.64 -9.27
CA ILE A 31 -8.45 13.25 -9.59
C ILE A 31 -7.29 12.32 -9.24
N LEU A 32 -6.07 12.66 -9.68
CA LEU A 32 -4.88 11.86 -9.43
C LEU A 32 -4.63 11.70 -7.92
N LEU A 33 -4.71 12.78 -7.15
CA LEU A 33 -4.52 12.74 -5.70
C LEU A 33 -5.59 11.91 -5.00
N ASN A 34 -6.84 11.95 -5.48
CA ASN A 34 -7.89 11.13 -4.91
C ASN A 34 -7.62 9.63 -5.13
N THR A 35 -7.27 9.23 -6.36
CA THR A 35 -6.89 7.84 -6.66
C THR A 35 -5.65 7.42 -5.88
N THR A 36 -4.67 8.31 -5.77
CA THR A 36 -3.45 8.04 -5.02
C THR A 36 -3.74 7.84 -3.53
N ARG A 37 -4.63 8.65 -2.95
CA ARG A 37 -5.08 8.51 -1.57
C ARG A 37 -5.80 7.17 -1.34
N ASP A 38 -6.61 6.73 -2.30
CA ASP A 38 -7.26 5.41 -2.27
C ASP A 38 -6.25 4.26 -2.28
N GLU A 39 -5.19 4.35 -3.09
CA GLU A 39 -4.10 3.36 -3.11
C GLU A 39 -3.31 3.34 -1.79
N VAL A 40 -2.99 4.51 -1.22
CA VAL A 40 -2.35 4.61 0.10
C VAL A 40 -3.20 3.94 1.18
N ALA A 41 -4.51 4.17 1.15
CA ALA A 41 -5.43 3.55 2.10
C ALA A 41 -5.42 2.02 1.96
N SER A 42 -5.43 1.50 0.72
CA SER A 42 -5.33 0.06 0.48
C SER A 42 -3.98 -0.53 0.93
N CYS A 43 -2.88 0.19 0.72
CA CYS A 43 -1.58 -0.21 1.27
C CYS A 43 -1.58 -0.22 2.80
N ILE A 44 -2.26 0.72 3.46
CA ILE A 44 -2.36 0.76 4.92
C ILE A 44 -3.11 -0.46 5.44
N GLU A 45 -4.23 -0.82 4.81
CA GLU A 45 -5.00 -2.02 5.12
C GLU A 45 -4.17 -3.31 4.99
N ALA A 46 -3.28 -3.37 4.00
CA ALA A 46 -2.41 -4.53 3.77
C ALA A 46 -1.18 -4.57 4.69
N ALA A 47 -0.59 -3.41 5.02
CA ALA A 47 0.68 -3.31 5.74
C ALA A 47 0.53 -3.33 7.27
N TYR A 48 -0.50 -2.66 7.80
CA TYR A 48 -0.69 -2.48 9.23
C TYR A 48 -1.75 -3.43 9.78
N GLU A 49 -1.47 -4.04 10.94
CA GLU A 49 -2.46 -4.83 11.69
C GLU A 49 -3.33 -3.94 12.58
N SER A 50 -2.74 -2.87 13.10
CA SER A 50 -3.43 -1.83 13.85
C SER A 50 -2.80 -0.46 13.57
N LEU A 51 -3.62 0.58 13.47
CA LEU A 51 -3.17 1.96 13.22
C LEU A 51 -4.03 2.94 14.02
N SER A 52 -3.39 3.78 14.83
CA SER A 52 -4.05 4.87 15.54
C SER A 52 -4.58 5.92 14.56
N LEU A 53 -5.69 6.55 14.95
CA LEU A 53 -6.34 7.59 14.16
C LEU A 53 -5.38 8.75 13.84
N GLN A 54 -4.54 9.17 14.79
CA GLN A 54 -3.60 10.28 14.59
C GLN A 54 -2.55 9.97 13.50
N GLU A 55 -1.99 8.77 13.53
CA GLU A 55 -1.02 8.30 12.55
C GLU A 55 -1.66 8.16 11.17
N ALA A 56 -2.88 7.63 11.11
CA ALA A 56 -3.62 7.52 9.87
C ALA A 56 -4.03 8.87 9.28
N ALA A 57 -4.38 9.86 10.11
CA ALA A 57 -4.61 11.23 9.66
C ALA A 57 -3.33 11.85 9.08
N ARG A 58 -2.17 11.56 9.68
CA ARG A 58 -0.86 12.05 9.20
C ARG A 58 -0.46 11.41 7.87
N THR A 59 -0.69 10.11 7.69
CA THR A 59 -0.31 9.40 6.45
C THR A 59 -1.19 9.78 5.26
N LEU A 60 -2.49 10.01 5.49
CA LEU A 60 -3.45 10.36 4.43
C LEU A 60 -3.58 11.89 4.19
N PHE A 61 -2.82 12.70 4.94
CA PHE A 61 -2.84 14.16 4.91
C PHE A 61 -4.25 14.73 5.14
N PHE A 62 -4.92 14.26 6.19
CA PHE A 62 -6.16 14.87 6.65
C PHE A 62 -5.87 15.91 7.73
N ASP A 63 -6.28 17.16 7.51
CA ASP A 63 -6.23 18.21 8.54
C ASP A 63 -7.28 18.01 9.65
N ASN A 64 -8.35 17.27 9.35
CA ASN A 64 -9.46 17.06 10.28
C ASN A 64 -9.68 15.57 10.61
N GLN A 65 -9.74 15.28 11.90
CA GLN A 65 -10.08 13.95 12.43
C GLN A 65 -11.48 13.48 11.98
N GLN A 66 -12.43 14.40 11.75
CA GLN A 66 -13.77 14.02 11.26
C GLN A 66 -13.79 13.55 9.80
N SER A 67 -12.96 14.14 8.93
CA SER A 67 -12.83 13.65 7.55
C SER A 67 -12.25 12.24 7.53
N MET A 68 -11.32 11.96 8.44
CA MET A 68 -10.74 10.62 8.56
C MET A 68 -11.76 9.59 9.05
N LEU A 69 -12.61 9.95 10.02
CA LEU A 69 -13.70 9.07 10.50
C LEU A 69 -14.70 8.74 9.39
N THR A 70 -15.05 9.73 8.55
CA THR A 70 -15.95 9.52 7.41
C THR A 70 -15.31 8.61 6.36
N TYR A 71 -14.01 8.78 6.12
CA TYR A 71 -13.25 7.95 5.18
C TYR A 71 -13.09 6.51 5.68
N GLY A 72 -12.82 6.32 6.97
CA GLY A 72 -12.83 5.00 7.61
C GLY A 72 -14.20 4.33 7.55
N ALA A 73 -15.29 5.09 7.70
CA ALA A 73 -16.65 4.56 7.54
C ALA A 73 -16.95 4.12 6.11
N GLN A 74 -16.48 4.86 5.09
CA GLN A 74 -16.62 4.46 3.67
C GLN A 74 -15.87 3.16 3.36
N ARG A 75 -14.73 2.92 4.02
CA ARG A 75 -13.90 1.73 3.87
C ARG A 75 -14.24 0.60 4.84
N ASN A 76 -15.25 0.76 5.69
CA ASN A 76 -15.66 -0.18 6.74
C ASN A 76 -14.55 -0.52 7.76
N TRP A 77 -13.67 0.43 8.08
CA TRP A 77 -12.64 0.23 9.09
C TRP A 77 -13.25 0.18 10.49
N THR A 78 -12.92 -0.84 11.27
CA THR A 78 -13.40 -0.98 12.65
C THR A 78 -12.54 -0.12 13.57
N LEU A 79 -13.14 0.91 14.17
CA LEU A 79 -12.52 1.75 15.19
C LEU A 79 -12.77 1.13 16.57
N ASP A 80 -11.70 0.86 17.31
CA ASP A 80 -11.80 0.43 18.71
C ASP A 80 -11.93 1.63 19.67
N SER A 81 -12.29 1.34 20.92
CA SER A 81 -12.51 2.32 22.00
C SER A 81 -11.30 3.20 22.30
N ASN A 82 -10.10 2.82 21.84
CA ASN A 82 -8.85 3.56 21.95
C ASN A 82 -8.52 4.42 20.70
N ASN A 83 -9.46 4.63 19.78
CA ASN A 83 -9.24 5.30 18.49
C ASN A 83 -8.18 4.60 17.61
N VAL A 84 -8.13 3.27 17.67
CA VAL A 84 -7.23 2.45 16.86
C VAL A 84 -8.07 1.69 15.82
N TYR A 85 -7.66 1.78 14.57
CA TYR A 85 -8.19 0.97 13.48
C TYR A 85 -7.51 -0.38 13.50
N HIS A 86 -8.31 -1.45 13.52
CA HIS A 86 -7.82 -2.81 13.35
C HIS A 86 -8.12 -3.29 11.93
N PHE A 87 -7.08 -3.73 11.24
CA PHE A 87 -7.20 -4.33 9.92
C PHE A 87 -7.04 -5.83 10.09
N GLN A 88 -8.04 -6.60 9.64
CA GLN A 88 -7.91 -8.04 9.63
C GLN A 88 -6.88 -8.42 8.57
N LYS A 89 -5.66 -8.70 9.02
CA LYS A 89 -4.67 -9.35 8.18
C LYS A 89 -5.26 -10.71 7.83
N ASP A 90 -5.57 -10.92 6.57
CA ASP A 90 -5.74 -12.28 6.05
C ASP A 90 -4.41 -12.96 6.39
N THR A 91 -4.40 -13.78 7.43
CA THR A 91 -3.28 -14.65 7.81
C THR A 91 -3.15 -15.74 6.74
N LYS A 92 -3.02 -15.36 5.48
CA LYS A 92 -2.16 -16.09 4.58
C LYS A 92 -0.76 -15.77 5.08
N GLN A 93 -0.36 -16.53 6.10
CA GLN A 93 1.03 -16.97 6.16
C GLN A 93 1.40 -17.26 4.72
N GLU A 94 2.29 -16.44 4.17
CA GLU A 94 3.07 -16.88 3.04
C GLU A 94 3.65 -18.20 3.51
N ASP A 95 3.07 -19.27 2.98
CA ASP A 95 3.59 -20.60 3.15
C ASP A 95 4.94 -20.54 2.45
N ASP A 96 5.95 -20.12 3.21
CA ASP A 96 7.37 -20.08 2.85
C ASP A 96 7.88 -21.51 2.57
N SER A 97 6.98 -22.51 2.57
CA SER A 97 7.17 -23.74 1.83
C SER A 97 7.12 -23.43 0.32
N ILE A 98 8.24 -22.96 -0.21
CA ILE A 98 8.58 -23.22 -1.62
C ILE A 98 8.26 -24.70 -1.84
N PRO A 99 7.45 -25.06 -2.86
CA PRO A 99 7.10 -26.46 -3.09
C PRO A 99 8.38 -27.28 -3.22
N SER A 100 8.72 -28.04 -2.17
CA SER A 100 9.96 -28.81 -2.11
C SER A 100 10.06 -29.78 -3.30
N SER A 101 8.89 -30.19 -3.83
CA SER A 101 8.76 -30.95 -5.08
C SER A 101 9.38 -30.26 -6.28
N ASP A 102 9.19 -28.95 -6.46
CA ASP A 102 9.65 -28.22 -7.63
C ASP A 102 11.16 -28.00 -7.57
N VAL A 103 11.69 -27.64 -6.40
CA VAL A 103 13.15 -27.53 -6.19
C VAL A 103 13.83 -28.89 -6.42
N THR A 104 13.24 -29.98 -5.92
CA THR A 104 13.80 -31.32 -6.08
C THR A 104 13.79 -31.77 -7.54
N LYS A 105 12.72 -31.49 -8.31
CA LYS A 105 12.67 -31.78 -9.75
C LYS A 105 13.76 -31.06 -10.51
N VAL A 106 13.89 -29.76 -10.27
CA VAL A 106 14.91 -28.92 -10.91
C VAL A 106 16.31 -29.44 -10.58
N MET A 107 16.60 -29.80 -9.33
CA MET A 107 17.88 -30.36 -8.90
C MET A 107 18.19 -31.72 -9.57
N LEU A 108 17.20 -32.61 -9.68
CA LEU A 108 17.36 -33.92 -10.34
C LEU A 108 17.61 -33.77 -11.85
N GLU A 109 16.90 -32.85 -12.50
CA GLU A 109 17.08 -32.56 -13.93
C GLU A 109 18.46 -31.97 -14.20
N TYR A 110 18.91 -30.99 -13.40
CA TYR A 110 20.29 -30.48 -13.46
C TYR A 110 21.33 -31.58 -13.23
N THR A 111 21.11 -32.48 -12.26
CA THR A 111 22.04 -33.59 -12.00
C THR A 111 22.12 -34.54 -13.19
N LYS A 112 20.98 -34.86 -13.81
CA LYS A 112 20.92 -35.69 -15.01
C LYS A 112 21.66 -35.06 -16.18
N GLU A 113 21.46 -33.77 -16.44
CA GLU A 113 22.14 -33.08 -17.54
C GLU A 113 23.66 -33.04 -17.32
N LEU A 114 24.12 -32.83 -16.09
CA LEU A 114 25.55 -32.91 -15.75
C LEU A 114 26.12 -34.31 -15.97
N ASP A 115 25.38 -35.36 -15.58
CA ASP A 115 25.79 -36.77 -15.77
C ASP A 115 25.79 -37.19 -17.24
N GLN A 116 25.01 -36.52 -18.09
CA GLN A 116 24.98 -36.76 -19.54
C GLN A 116 26.16 -36.10 -20.29
N ILE A 117 26.86 -35.14 -19.67
CA ILE A 117 28.00 -34.43 -20.27
C ILE A 117 29.34 -35.13 -19.96
N ILE A 118 29.40 -35.94 -18.90
CA ILE A 118 30.56 -36.79 -18.54
C ILE A 118 30.57 -38.10 -19.33
#